data_AF-A0A5B7IS45-F1
#
_entry.id   AF-A0A5B7IS45-F1
#
_cell.length_a   1.000
_cell.length_b   1.000
_cell.length_c   1.000
_cell.angle_alpha   90.00
_cell.angle_beta   90.00
_cell.angle_gamma   90.00
#
_symmetry.space_group_name_H-M   'P 1'
#
loop_
_entity.id
_entity.type
_entity.pdbx_description
1 polymer ?
#
loop_
_entity_poly.entity_id
_entity_poly.type
_entity_poly.pdbx_seq_one_letter_code
_entity_poly.pdbx_strand_id
1 'polypeptide(L)'
;MANECSEFNTKNEKGGTFLCENCGLRETYHYYGQQPPFHRGVTFLEDCYFIRDPFQSQANCSLLLGSECTSCSKVVCQAASCSLYYSARYCVTCAEANQKEFPREMQQRISKMQDKKC
;
A
#
# COMPACT_ATOMS: atom_id res chain seq x y z
N MET A 1 -11.66 -23.96 21.77
CA MET A 1 -12.32 -22.68 22.12
C MET A 1 -12.28 -21.82 20.87
N ALA A 2 -13.41 -21.67 20.19
CA ALA A 2 -13.52 -20.85 18.99
C ALA A 2 -13.37 -19.38 19.43
N ASN A 3 -12.35 -18.71 18.92
CA ASN A 3 -12.09 -17.32 19.25
C ASN A 3 -13.17 -16.47 18.56
N GLU A 4 -14.12 -15.97 19.35
CA GLU A 4 -15.22 -15.13 18.89
C GLU A 4 -14.64 -13.87 18.23
N CYS A 5 -14.81 -13.77 16.91
CA CYS A 5 -14.45 -12.60 16.13
C CYS A 5 -15.49 -11.52 16.43
N SER A 6 -15.27 -10.75 17.49
CA SER A 6 -16.12 -9.64 17.90
C SER A 6 -16.40 -8.70 16.72
N GLU A 7 -17.67 -8.44 16.47
CA GLU A 7 -18.21 -7.57 15.44
C GLU A 7 -17.45 -6.23 15.39
N PHE A 8 -16.97 -5.88 14.20
CA PHE A 8 -16.29 -4.60 13.98
C PHE A 8 -17.30 -3.45 14.08
N ASN A 9 -16.97 -2.47 14.91
CA ASN A 9 -17.74 -1.25 15.06
C ASN A 9 -17.65 -0.45 13.74
N THR A 10 -18.69 -0.53 12.90
CA THR A 10 -18.82 0.02 11.53
C THR A 10 -18.85 1.55 11.44
N LYS A 11 -18.52 2.27 12.51
CA LYS A 11 -18.82 3.71 12.62
C LYS A 11 -17.87 4.66 11.89
N ASN A 12 -16.94 4.17 11.05
CA ASN A 12 -16.06 5.09 10.29
C ASN A 12 -15.52 4.54 8.95
N GLU A 13 -16.31 3.73 8.22
CA GLU A 13 -15.96 3.31 6.85
C GLU A 13 -16.33 4.39 5.83
N LYS A 14 -15.58 5.51 5.77
CA LYS A 14 -15.56 6.33 4.54
C LYS A 14 -14.60 5.67 3.56
N GLY A 15 -15.01 4.49 3.05
CA GLY A 15 -14.35 3.85 1.92
C GLY A 15 -14.37 4.75 0.69
N GLY A 16 -13.70 4.33 -0.37
CA GLY A 16 -13.62 5.11 -1.60
C GLY A 16 -13.01 4.32 -2.75
N THR A 17 -12.59 5.04 -3.77
CA THR A 17 -11.90 4.45 -4.93
C THR A 17 -10.40 4.70 -4.82
N PHE A 18 -9.64 3.62 -4.84
CA PHE A 18 -8.21 3.63 -5.04
C PHE A 18 -7.92 3.67 -6.54
N LEU A 19 -7.00 4.53 -6.97
CA LEU A 19 -6.51 4.59 -8.34
C LEU A 19 -4.99 4.74 -8.33
N CYS A 20 -4.26 3.72 -8.77
CA CYS A 20 -2.84 3.84 -9.00
C CYS A 20 -2.59 4.76 -10.20
N GLU A 21 -1.94 5.89 -9.98
CA GLU A 21 -1.64 6.88 -11.01
C GLU A 21 -0.52 6.44 -11.98
N ASN A 22 0.16 5.33 -11.68
CA ASN A 22 1.20 4.77 -12.56
C ASN A 22 0.67 3.71 -13.54
N CYS A 23 -0.17 2.78 -13.07
CA CYS A 23 -0.66 1.67 -13.91
C CYS A 23 -2.16 1.68 -14.16
N GLY A 24 -2.90 2.60 -13.54
CA GLY A 24 -4.36 2.69 -13.67
C GLY A 24 -5.14 1.64 -12.88
N LEU A 25 -4.48 0.83 -12.03
CA LEU A 25 -5.17 -0.13 -11.15
C LEU A 25 -6.22 0.61 -10.33
N ARG A 26 -7.49 0.22 -10.50
CA ARG A 26 -8.63 0.85 -9.86
C ARG A 26 -9.37 -0.18 -9.04
N GLU A 27 -9.53 0.10 -7.75
CA GLU A 27 -10.25 -0.77 -6.84
C GLU A 27 -11.03 0.02 -5.80
N THR A 28 -11.92 -0.65 -5.08
CA THR A 28 -12.52 -0.06 -3.87
C THR A 28 -11.59 -0.25 -2.68
N TYR A 29 -11.51 0.74 -1.79
CA TYR A 29 -10.84 0.61 -0.50
C TYR A 29 -11.85 0.84 0.63
N HIS A 30 -11.61 0.15 1.74
CA HIS A 30 -12.46 0.20 2.94
C HIS A 30 -11.82 1.03 4.07
N TYR A 31 -10.50 1.21 4.05
CA TYR A 31 -9.77 1.99 5.04
C TYR A 31 -8.53 2.66 4.43
N TYR A 32 -8.25 3.87 4.91
CA TYR A 32 -6.99 4.59 4.68
C TYR A 32 -6.39 5.01 6.02
N GLY A 33 -5.12 4.65 6.25
CA GLY A 33 -4.39 5.03 7.46
C GLY A 33 -3.36 3.98 7.90
N GLN A 34 -2.68 4.26 9.01
CA GLN A 34 -1.65 3.37 9.59
C GLN A 34 -2.20 2.23 10.47
N GLN A 35 -3.41 2.35 11.01
CA GLN A 35 -3.95 1.42 12.00
C GLN A 35 -5.29 0.84 11.55
N PRO A 36 -5.25 -0.07 10.57
CA PRO A 36 -6.46 -0.69 10.09
C PRO A 36 -7.21 -1.42 11.20
N PRO A 37 -8.53 -1.21 11.35
CA PRO A 37 -9.29 -1.83 12.43
C PRO A 37 -9.27 -3.35 12.36
N PHE A 38 -9.15 -3.93 11.18
CA PHE A 38 -9.13 -5.38 10.92
C PHE A 38 -7.81 -6.07 11.30
N HIS A 39 -6.69 -5.36 11.46
CA HIS A 39 -5.42 -5.94 11.93
C HIS A 39 -5.06 -5.43 13.34
N ARG A 40 -5.71 -6.00 14.37
CA ARG A 40 -5.44 -5.64 15.76
C ARG A 40 -3.98 -5.95 16.13
N GLY A 41 -3.29 -4.95 16.70
CA GLY A 41 -1.90 -5.09 17.16
C GLY A 41 -0.83 -4.82 16.09
N VAL A 42 -1.21 -4.46 14.87
CA VAL A 42 -0.27 -4.05 13.81
C VAL A 42 -0.46 -2.57 13.52
N THR A 43 0.64 -1.81 13.47
CA THR A 43 0.67 -0.42 13.01
C THR A 43 1.62 -0.33 11.83
N PHE A 44 1.14 0.19 10.71
CA PHE A 44 1.95 0.44 9.53
C PHE A 44 2.76 1.72 9.72
N LEU A 45 3.90 1.80 9.03
CA LEU A 45 4.80 2.96 9.10
C LEU A 45 4.36 4.12 8.19
N GLU A 46 3.29 3.94 7.43
CA GLU A 46 2.75 4.92 6.48
C GLU A 46 1.23 4.74 6.35
N ASP A 47 0.54 5.80 5.95
CA ASP A 47 -0.88 5.69 5.63
C ASP A 47 -1.08 4.86 4.36
N CYS A 48 -1.93 3.85 4.46
CA CYS A 48 -2.09 2.83 3.44
C CYS A 48 -3.55 2.64 3.07
N TYR A 49 -3.82 2.31 1.80
CA TYR A 49 -5.14 1.95 1.31
C TYR A 49 -5.36 0.45 1.43
N PHE A 50 -6.44 0.04 2.09
CA PHE A 50 -6.75 -1.37 2.33
C PHE A 50 -8.13 -1.75 1.82
N ILE A 51 -8.24 -2.98 1.34
CA ILE A 51 -9.50 -3.65 1.03
C ILE A 51 -9.71 -4.83 1.97
N ARG A 52 -10.95 -5.11 2.38
CA ARG A 52 -11.29 -6.38 3.03
C ARG A 52 -10.95 -7.52 2.07
N ASP A 53 -10.37 -8.60 2.56
CA ASP A 53 -10.01 -9.72 1.70
C ASP A 53 -11.30 -10.39 1.18
N PRO A 54 -11.61 -10.33 -0.14
CA PRO A 54 -12.84 -10.89 -0.68
C PRO A 54 -12.83 -12.42 -0.75
N PHE A 55 -11.67 -13.05 -0.54
CA PHE A 55 -11.49 -14.50 -0.60
C PHE A 55 -11.46 -15.17 0.77
N GLN A 56 -11.49 -14.38 1.86
CA GLN A 56 -11.48 -14.90 3.22
C GLN A 56 -12.76 -14.47 3.96
N SER A 57 -13.43 -15.45 4.57
CA SER A 57 -14.63 -15.19 5.38
C SER A 57 -14.32 -14.57 6.75
N GLN A 58 -13.04 -14.54 7.14
CA GLN A 58 -12.62 -14.02 8.43
C GLN A 58 -12.50 -12.49 8.40
N ALA A 59 -13.20 -11.81 9.31
CA ALA A 59 -13.35 -10.35 9.30
C ALA A 59 -12.06 -9.56 9.61
N ASN A 60 -10.98 -10.24 9.98
CA ASN A 60 -9.66 -9.66 10.31
C ASN A 60 -8.64 -9.76 9.16
N CYS A 61 -9.09 -10.18 7.97
CA CYS A 61 -8.21 -10.36 6.82
C CYS A 61 -8.41 -9.22 5.81
N SER A 62 -7.31 -8.62 5.37
CA SER A 62 -7.32 -7.51 4.44
C SER A 62 -6.13 -7.59 3.49
N LEU A 63 -6.27 -6.90 2.37
CA LEU A 63 -5.21 -6.74 1.38
C LEU A 63 -4.81 -5.27 1.30
N LEU A 64 -3.50 -5.06 1.24
CA LEU A 64 -2.89 -3.74 1.09
C LEU A 64 -2.79 -3.39 -0.40
N LEU A 65 -3.49 -2.34 -0.83
CA LEU A 65 -3.50 -1.91 -2.23
C LEU A 65 -2.28 -1.06 -2.58
N GLY A 66 -1.91 -0.11 -1.69
CA GLY A 66 -0.86 0.87 -1.94
C GLY A 66 -0.83 2.01 -0.92
N SER A 67 -0.05 3.05 -1.22
CA SER A 67 -0.05 4.34 -0.49
C SER A 67 0.30 5.50 -1.44
N GLU A 68 0.49 6.67 -0.87
CA GLU A 68 0.97 7.86 -1.58
C GLU A 68 2.51 7.91 -1.61
N CYS A 69 3.05 8.33 -2.75
CA CYS A 69 4.46 8.64 -2.88
C CYS A 69 4.83 9.82 -1.98
N THR A 70 5.80 9.65 -1.10
CA THR A 70 6.25 10.70 -0.17
C THR A 70 6.81 11.94 -0.89
N SER A 71 7.36 11.77 -2.10
CA SER A 71 7.98 12.88 -2.83
C SER A 71 7.00 13.68 -3.69
N CYS A 72 5.90 13.10 -4.16
CA CYS A 72 4.99 13.75 -5.11
C CYS A 72 3.51 13.54 -4.83
N SER A 73 3.17 12.88 -3.72
CA SER A 73 1.81 12.57 -3.26
C SER A 73 0.96 11.71 -4.23
N LYS A 74 1.56 11.19 -5.31
CA LYS A 74 0.83 10.29 -6.22
C LYS A 74 0.42 9.00 -5.52
N VAL A 75 -0.83 8.58 -5.72
CA VAL A 75 -1.34 7.29 -5.25
C VAL A 75 -0.74 6.18 -6.12
N VAL A 76 -0.04 5.23 -5.49
CA VAL A 76 0.65 4.14 -6.18
C VAL A 76 0.42 2.79 -5.52
N CYS A 77 0.21 1.75 -6.33
CA CYS A 77 0.00 0.40 -5.83
C CYS A 77 1.32 -0.27 -5.41
N GLN A 78 1.20 -1.42 -4.73
CA GLN A 78 2.34 -2.21 -4.26
C GLN A 78 3.14 -2.94 -5.35
N ALA A 79 2.71 -2.85 -6.62
CA ALA A 79 3.45 -3.46 -7.71
C ALA A 79 4.85 -2.85 -7.82
N ALA A 80 5.87 -3.71 -7.97
CA ALA A 80 7.26 -3.27 -8.09
C ALA A 80 7.54 -2.43 -9.36
N SER A 81 6.62 -2.38 -10.31
CA SER A 81 6.67 -1.46 -11.46
C SER A 81 6.12 -0.07 -11.15
N CYS A 82 5.40 0.10 -10.04
CA CYS A 82 4.73 1.35 -9.67
C CYS A 82 5.40 2.03 -8.47
N SER A 83 5.81 1.26 -7.47
CA SER A 83 6.38 1.82 -6.24
C SER A 83 7.39 0.89 -5.57
N LEU A 84 8.10 1.46 -4.60
CA LEU A 84 8.92 0.73 -3.63
C LEU A 84 8.74 1.34 -2.24
N TYR A 85 8.91 0.51 -1.21
CA TYR A 85 9.00 0.95 0.18
C TYR A 85 10.41 0.68 0.72
N TYR A 86 10.97 1.66 1.43
CA TYR A 86 12.20 1.52 2.21
C TYR A 86 12.00 2.09 3.63
N SER A 87 12.14 3.40 3.78
CA SER A 87 11.73 4.15 4.97
C SER A 87 10.39 4.85 4.79
N ALA A 88 9.99 5.04 3.52
CA ALA A 88 8.70 5.56 3.08
C ALA A 88 8.43 5.02 1.67
N ARG A 89 7.20 5.18 1.15
CA ARG A 89 6.86 4.78 -0.21
C ARG A 89 7.22 5.85 -1.23
N TYR A 90 7.87 5.43 -2.31
CA TYR A 90 8.17 6.26 -3.46
C TYR A 90 7.61 5.61 -4.72
N CYS A 91 6.99 6.41 -5.59
CA CYS A 91 6.70 5.95 -6.94
C CYS A 91 8.01 5.70 -7.69
N VAL A 92 7.98 4.80 -8.68
CA VAL A 92 9.19 4.41 -9.41
C VAL A 92 9.91 5.62 -10.03
N THR A 93 9.16 6.59 -10.55
CA THR A 93 9.73 7.81 -11.15
C THR A 93 10.48 8.67 -10.12
N CYS A 94 9.93 8.85 -8.92
CA CYS A 94 10.61 9.59 -7.85
C CYS A 94 11.82 8.83 -7.30
N ALA A 95 11.72 7.51 -7.20
CA ALA A 95 12.83 6.66 -6.78
C ALA A 95 13.99 6.72 -7.79
N GLU A 96 13.69 6.70 -9.09
CA GLU A 96 14.68 6.85 -10.17
C GLU A 96 15.34 8.24 -10.14
N ALA A 97 14.54 9.30 -10.06
CA ALA A 97 15.04 10.67 -10.06
C ALA A 97 15.99 10.96 -8.87
N ASN A 98 15.74 10.31 -7.73
CA ASN A 98 16.51 10.50 -6.50
C ASN A 98 17.36 9.26 -6.16
N GLN A 99 17.66 8.40 -7.13
CA GLN A 99 18.31 7.10 -6.88
C GLN A 99 19.58 7.23 -6.02
N LYS A 100 20.39 8.26 -6.27
CA LYS A 100 21.66 8.50 -5.57
C LYS A 100 21.50 8.80 -4.07
N GLU A 101 20.32 9.27 -3.64
CA GLU A 101 20.00 9.55 -2.23
C GLU A 101 19.64 8.28 -1.46
N PHE A 102 19.33 7.18 -2.15
CA PHE A 102 19.08 5.89 -1.51
C PHE A 102 20.38 5.17 -1.15
N PRO A 103 20.38 4.29 -0.13
CA PRO A 103 21.51 3.40 0.15
C PRO A 103 21.90 2.55 -1.06
N ARG A 104 23.18 2.15 -1.14
CA ARG A 104 23.76 1.45 -2.31
C ARG A 104 22.98 0.18 -2.70
N GLU A 105 22.47 -0.55 -1.71
CA GLU A 105 21.66 -1.76 -1.89
C GLU A 105 20.35 -1.45 -2.63
N MET A 106 19.72 -0.32 -2.30
CA MET A 106 18.48 0.13 -2.93
C MET A 106 18.73 0.71 -4.33
N GLN A 107 19.88 1.35 -4.55
CA GLN A 107 20.26 1.83 -5.89
C GLN A 107 20.24 0.71 -6.92
N GLN A 108 20.82 -0.46 -6.61
CA GLN A 108 20.82 -1.61 -7.53
C GLN A 108 19.41 -2.14 -7.81
N ARG A 109 18.52 -2.13 -6.80
CA ARG A 109 17.13 -2.56 -6.94
C ARG A 109 16.34 -1.59 -7.84
N ILE A 110 16.52 -0.29 -7.66
CA ILE A 110 15.88 0.75 -8.48
C ILE A 110 16.29 0.59 -9.93
N SER A 111 17.58 0.34 -10.22
CA SER A 111 18.04 0.06 -11.58
C SER A 111 17.34 -1.16 -12.21
N LYS A 112 17.12 -2.25 -11.47
CA LYS A 112 16.43 -3.45 -12.01
C LYS A 112 14.92 -3.27 -12.19
N MET A 113 14.31 -2.28 -11.54
CA MET A 113 12.90 -1.95 -11.77
C MET A 113 12.69 -1.37 -13.18
N GLN A 114 13.75 -0.82 -13.79
CA GLN A 114 13.75 -0.24 -15.14
C GLN A 114 13.57 -1.31 -16.23
N ASP A 115 14.11 -2.52 -16.01
CA ASP A 115 14.14 -3.60 -17.00
C ASP A 115 12.78 -4.30 -17.20
N LYS A 116 11.76 -3.95 -16.41
CA LYS A 116 10.42 -4.58 -16.44
C LYS A 116 9.33 -3.71 -17.06
N LYS A 117 9.71 -2.63 -17.75
CA LYS A 117 8.78 -1.88 -18.61
C LYS A 117 8.53 -2.72 -19.87
N CYS A 118 7.48 -3.55 -19.84
CA CYS A 118 6.90 -4.15 -21.04
C CYS A 118 6.39 -3.06 -22.00
#